data_AF-A0A2E8R6W3-F1
#
_entry.id   AF-A0A2E8R6W3-F1
#
_cell.length_a   1.000
_cell.length_b   1.000
_cell.length_c   1.000
_cell.angle_alpha   90.00
_cell.angle_beta   90.00
_cell.angle_gamma   90.00
#
_symmetry.space_group_name_H-M   'P 1'
#
loop_
_entity.id
_entity.type
_entity.pdbx_description
1 polymer ?
#
loop_
_entity_poly.entity_id
_entity_poly.type
_entity_poly.pdbx_seq_one_letter_code
_entity_poly.pdbx_strand_id
1 'polypeptide(L)'
;MTYIGSEPNHGLFHQQTFTGNGSTKSYTLDQYVADGTGILVTVGNIIQEEGSTKSYVASGNSLTFDSAPPNGDTVVIRFLGRAIDTKDAYLRTTKFKYVATANQTLFDSSDFNSRILSYTAGDIDVFLNGVRLDETDFTATNGTSVTLASAADSNDEIIISANNTVQLADVVPASGGTFGGNVAMNGTLTMNGTTPFIKSKSNLSTNHSITAGFNNMVIGPFTIDSAVTLTIDSGATLTIV
;
A
#
# COMPACT_ATOMS: atom_id res chain seq x y z
N MET A 1 28.34 48.18 11.56
CA MET A 1 27.56 47.60 12.68
C MET A 1 27.29 46.16 12.33
N THR A 2 28.08 45.24 12.88
CA THR A 2 27.96 43.80 12.60
C THR A 2 26.72 43.29 13.32
N TYR A 3 25.75 42.77 12.57
CA TYR A 3 24.52 42.21 13.12
C TYR A 3 24.85 40.93 13.92
N ILE A 4 24.53 40.91 15.21
CA ILE A 4 24.83 39.82 16.16
C ILE A 4 23.65 38.84 16.30
N GLY A 5 22.86 38.65 15.24
CA GLY A 5 21.76 37.70 15.17
C GLY A 5 21.98 36.66 14.09
N SER A 6 21.44 35.45 14.28
CA SER A 6 21.35 34.46 13.22
C SER A 6 20.60 35.05 12.02
N GLU A 7 21.08 34.79 10.80
CA GLU A 7 20.37 35.18 9.58
C GLU A 7 18.91 34.66 9.66
N PRO A 8 17.89 35.50 9.37
CA PRO A 8 16.52 35.03 9.28
C PRO A 8 16.44 33.89 8.27
N ASN A 9 16.03 32.70 8.71
CA ASN A 9 15.71 31.63 7.78
C ASN A 9 14.42 32.02 7.05
N HIS A 10 14.54 32.39 5.78
CA HIS A 10 13.38 32.63 4.94
C HIS A 10 12.76 31.27 4.60
N GLY A 11 11.58 31.00 5.15
CA GLY A 11 10.78 29.86 4.73
C GLY A 11 10.40 30.04 3.25
N LEU A 12 11.02 29.27 2.36
CA LEU A 12 10.62 29.21 0.97
C LEU A 12 9.35 28.36 0.88
N PHE A 13 8.26 28.94 0.35
CA PHE A 13 7.10 28.16 -0.05
C PHE A 13 7.46 27.42 -1.33
N HIS A 14 7.34 26.09 -1.30
CA HIS A 14 7.49 25.29 -2.51
C HIS A 14 6.39 25.68 -3.51
N GLN A 15 6.73 25.65 -4.79
CA GLN A 15 5.82 25.96 -5.87
C GLN A 15 5.90 24.85 -6.91
N GLN A 16 4.74 24.45 -7.41
CA GLN A 16 4.62 23.52 -8.52
C GLN A 16 3.82 24.19 -9.64
N THR A 17 4.17 23.88 -10.89
CA THR A 17 3.53 24.45 -12.07
C THR A 17 3.21 23.36 -13.09
N PHE A 18 2.04 23.48 -13.71
CA PHE A 18 1.64 22.66 -14.84
C PHE A 18 1.09 23.52 -15.97
N THR A 19 1.02 22.96 -17.18
CA THR A 19 0.28 23.55 -18.30
C THR A 19 -0.97 22.71 -18.55
N GLY A 20 -2.14 23.36 -18.56
CA GLY A 20 -3.41 22.73 -18.89
C GLY A 20 -3.40 22.22 -20.33
N ASN A 21 -4.06 21.08 -20.56
CA ASN A 21 -4.25 20.49 -21.89
C ASN A 21 -5.73 20.46 -22.32
N GLY A 22 -6.64 21.01 -21.48
CA GLY A 22 -8.08 21.04 -21.73
C GLY A 22 -8.82 19.72 -21.48
N SER A 23 -8.16 18.66 -21.01
CA SER A 23 -8.79 17.34 -20.80
C SER A 23 -8.44 16.68 -19.46
N THR A 24 -7.22 16.84 -18.95
CA THR A 24 -6.77 16.23 -17.69
C THR A 24 -7.34 17.00 -16.50
N LYS A 25 -7.99 16.28 -15.58
CA LYS A 25 -8.54 16.86 -14.34
C LYS A 25 -7.70 16.58 -13.10
N SER A 26 -6.98 15.47 -13.07
CA SER A 26 -6.19 15.05 -11.91
C SER A 26 -4.69 15.18 -12.17
N TYR A 27 -3.97 15.73 -11.19
CA TYR A 27 -2.55 16.01 -11.22
C TYR A 27 -1.89 15.51 -9.92
N THR A 28 -0.65 15.05 -10.02
CA THR A 28 0.13 14.62 -8.87
C THR A 28 0.88 15.82 -8.27
N LEU A 29 0.69 16.06 -6.97
CA LEU A 29 1.38 17.10 -6.23
C LEU A 29 2.79 16.66 -5.83
N ASP A 30 3.77 17.57 -5.93
CA ASP A 30 5.18 17.32 -5.52
C ASP A 30 5.34 17.21 -4.00
N GLN A 31 4.32 17.64 -3.25
CA GLN A 31 4.26 17.49 -1.81
C GLN A 31 2.89 16.98 -1.37
N TYR A 32 2.93 16.24 -0.26
CA TYR A 32 1.73 15.82 0.44
C TYR A 32 0.99 17.02 1.03
N VAL A 33 -0.34 17.07 0.87
CA VAL A 33 -1.26 18.04 1.49
C VAL A 33 -2.39 17.30 2.22
N ALA A 34 -2.73 17.70 3.45
CA ALA A 34 -3.81 17.05 4.21
C ALA A 34 -5.17 17.23 3.53
N ASP A 35 -5.43 18.44 3.08
CA ASP A 35 -6.60 18.84 2.32
C ASP A 35 -6.25 20.03 1.41
N GLY A 36 -7.21 20.48 0.60
CA GLY A 36 -6.99 21.56 -0.35
C GLY A 36 -6.75 22.94 0.29
N THR A 37 -7.05 23.13 1.57
CA THR A 37 -6.76 24.40 2.27
C THR A 37 -5.26 24.61 2.50
N GLY A 38 -4.46 23.52 2.42
CA GLY A 38 -3.01 23.55 2.49
C GLY A 38 -2.32 24.13 1.24
N ILE A 39 -3.06 24.41 0.18
CA ILE A 39 -2.53 24.95 -1.08
C ILE A 39 -3.32 26.16 -1.58
N LEU A 40 -2.64 27.03 -2.31
CA LEU A 40 -3.26 28.04 -3.16
C LEU A 40 -3.06 27.63 -4.61
N VAL A 41 -4.16 27.47 -5.34
CA VAL A 41 -4.14 27.09 -6.76
C VAL A 41 -4.60 28.25 -7.61
N THR A 42 -3.86 28.55 -8.68
CA THR A 42 -4.28 29.47 -9.73
C THR A 42 -4.29 28.77 -11.09
N VAL A 43 -5.20 29.17 -11.97
CA VAL A 43 -5.27 28.73 -13.37
C VAL A 43 -5.35 30.00 -14.22
N GLY A 44 -4.41 30.20 -15.14
CA GLY A 44 -4.39 31.41 -15.97
C GLY A 44 -4.32 32.71 -15.16
N ASN A 45 -3.60 32.70 -14.03
CA ASN A 45 -3.53 33.78 -13.04
C ASN A 45 -4.81 34.03 -12.20
N ILE A 46 -5.83 33.17 -12.31
CA ILE A 46 -7.08 33.27 -11.53
C ILE A 46 -7.04 32.27 -10.36
N ILE A 47 -7.23 32.77 -9.13
CA ILE A 47 -7.34 31.93 -7.92
C ILE A 47 -8.57 31.02 -8.01
N GLN A 48 -8.38 29.76 -7.66
CA GLN A 48 -9.42 28.74 -7.63
C GLN A 48 -9.93 28.52 -6.20
N GLU A 49 -11.23 28.25 -6.06
CA GLU A 49 -11.85 27.93 -4.77
C GLU A 49 -11.76 26.42 -4.49
N GLU A 50 -11.37 26.06 -3.28
CA GLU A 50 -11.33 24.68 -2.81
C GLU A 50 -12.73 24.18 -2.40
N GLY A 51 -13.01 22.90 -2.66
CA GLY A 51 -14.19 22.19 -2.16
C GLY A 51 -14.73 21.17 -3.15
N SER A 52 -15.44 20.16 -2.64
CA SER A 52 -16.01 19.06 -3.44
C SER A 52 -17.07 19.48 -4.46
N THR A 53 -17.60 20.69 -4.34
CA THR A 53 -18.56 21.31 -5.27
C THR A 53 -18.03 22.63 -5.85
N LYS A 54 -16.71 22.86 -5.76
CA LYS A 54 -16.01 24.08 -6.16
C LYS A 54 -15.01 23.79 -7.29
N SER A 55 -13.97 24.61 -7.44
CA SER A 55 -13.04 24.49 -8.56
C SER A 55 -12.12 23.27 -8.45
N TYR A 56 -11.70 22.90 -7.23
CA TYR A 56 -10.81 21.76 -7.03
C TYR A 56 -10.94 21.13 -5.63
N VAL A 57 -10.49 19.88 -5.52
CA VAL A 57 -10.17 19.21 -4.26
C VAL A 57 -8.73 18.74 -4.30
N ALA A 58 -8.05 18.74 -3.15
CA ALA A 58 -6.73 18.12 -3.02
C ALA A 58 -6.61 17.36 -1.71
N SER A 59 -5.94 16.22 -1.77
CA SER A 59 -5.57 15.42 -0.59
C SER A 59 -4.44 14.47 -0.97
N GLY A 60 -3.56 14.22 -0.01
CA GLY A 60 -2.30 13.53 -0.25
C GLY A 60 -1.48 14.17 -1.36
N ASN A 61 -1.06 13.37 -2.33
CA ASN A 61 -0.36 13.85 -3.52
C ASN A 61 -1.30 14.04 -4.71
N SER A 62 -2.60 14.21 -4.50
CA SER A 62 -3.57 14.39 -5.59
C SER A 62 -4.22 15.77 -5.54
N LEU A 63 -4.27 16.43 -6.69
CA LEU A 63 -5.10 17.60 -6.96
C LEU A 63 -6.06 17.23 -8.09
N THR A 64 -7.36 17.41 -7.88
CA THR A 64 -8.39 17.14 -8.89
C THR A 64 -9.24 18.38 -9.09
N PHE A 65 -9.28 18.89 -10.32
CA PHE A 65 -10.17 19.97 -10.72
C PHE A 65 -11.56 19.45 -11.12
N ASP A 66 -12.60 20.25 -10.87
CA ASP A 66 -13.96 19.96 -11.34
C ASP A 66 -14.05 20.07 -12.88
N SER A 67 -13.37 21.06 -13.46
CA SER A 67 -13.18 21.22 -14.91
C SER A 67 -11.70 21.20 -15.27
N ALA A 68 -11.34 20.56 -16.39
CA ALA A 68 -9.95 20.48 -16.80
C ALA A 68 -9.39 21.90 -17.09
N PRO A 69 -8.20 22.24 -16.58
CA PRO A 69 -7.55 23.51 -16.91
C PRO A 69 -7.45 23.69 -18.44
N PRO A 70 -7.83 24.86 -19.00
CA PRO A 70 -7.83 25.09 -20.44
C PRO A 70 -6.47 24.84 -21.09
N ASN A 71 -6.48 24.48 -22.38
CA ASN A 71 -5.25 24.21 -23.11
C ASN A 71 -4.36 25.47 -23.17
N GLY A 72 -3.13 25.37 -22.68
CA GLY A 72 -2.17 26.46 -22.65
C GLY A 72 -2.22 27.33 -21.39
N ASP A 73 -3.24 27.21 -20.54
CA ASP A 73 -3.28 27.93 -19.27
C ASP A 73 -2.26 27.37 -18.29
N THR A 74 -1.53 28.26 -17.61
CA THR A 74 -0.60 27.87 -16.57
C THR A 74 -1.34 27.66 -15.25
N VAL A 75 -1.15 26.50 -14.65
CA VAL A 75 -1.60 26.17 -13.30
C VAL A 75 -0.44 26.40 -12.35
N VAL A 76 -0.60 27.24 -11.33
CA VAL A 76 0.42 27.45 -10.29
C VAL A 76 -0.15 27.02 -8.96
N ILE A 77 0.61 26.18 -8.25
CA ILE A 77 0.27 25.67 -6.93
C ILE A 77 1.32 26.16 -5.95
N ARG A 78 0.89 26.88 -4.93
CA ARG A 78 1.74 27.28 -3.81
C ARG A 78 1.36 26.49 -2.59
N PHE A 79 2.32 25.75 -2.03
CA PHE A 79 2.12 24.97 -0.83
C PHE A 79 2.23 25.89 0.38
N LEU A 80 1.10 26.12 1.06
CA LEU A 80 0.98 27.03 2.21
C LEU A 80 1.27 26.34 3.55
N GLY A 81 1.18 25.00 3.58
CA GLY A 81 1.59 24.18 4.71
C GLY A 81 2.00 22.79 4.24
N ARG A 82 3.11 22.25 4.75
CA ARG A 82 3.36 20.82 4.69
C ARG A 82 2.55 20.19 5.81
N ALA A 83 1.65 19.26 5.49
CA ALA A 83 1.18 18.37 6.54
C ALA A 83 2.39 17.51 6.95
N ILE A 84 2.97 17.79 8.12
CA ILE A 84 4.07 16.98 8.67
C ILE A 84 3.55 15.61 9.14
N ASP A 85 2.23 15.45 9.25
CA ASP A 85 1.67 14.16 9.62
C ASP A 85 0.31 13.96 8.96
N THR A 86 0.31 13.10 7.97
CA THR A 86 -0.88 12.36 7.60
C THR A 86 -0.50 10.91 7.65
N LYS A 87 -0.88 10.33 8.78
CA LYS A 87 -1.05 8.92 9.02
C LYS A 87 -1.52 8.18 7.76
N ASP A 88 -0.56 7.73 6.96
CA ASP A 88 -0.81 6.76 5.92
C ASP A 88 -1.22 5.48 6.64
N ALA A 89 -2.34 4.90 6.20
CA ALA A 89 -3.01 3.78 6.85
C ALA A 89 -2.26 2.46 6.65
N TYR A 90 -1.01 2.42 7.10
CA TYR A 90 -0.29 1.22 7.50
C TYR A 90 0.26 1.49 8.89
N LEU A 91 -0.65 1.58 9.88
CA LEU A 91 -0.25 1.62 11.28
C LEU A 91 0.46 0.32 11.61
N ARG A 92 1.79 0.31 11.44
CA ARG A 92 2.64 -0.79 11.91
C ARG A 92 2.58 -0.88 13.43
N THR A 93 2.19 0.21 14.11
CA THR A 93 1.99 0.31 15.55
C THR A 93 0.61 0.90 15.86
N THR A 94 -0.23 0.15 16.58
CA THR A 94 -1.51 0.61 17.13
C THR A 94 -1.37 0.73 18.65
N LYS A 95 -1.91 1.80 19.24
CA LYS A 95 -1.96 1.95 20.70
C LYS A 95 -3.33 1.59 21.25
N PHE A 96 -3.36 0.76 22.28
CA PHE A 96 -4.56 0.39 23.03
C PHE A 96 -4.45 0.96 24.43
N LYS A 97 -5.56 1.47 24.97
CA LYS A 97 -5.62 2.02 26.32
C LYS A 97 -6.58 1.21 27.18
N TYR A 98 -6.12 0.77 28.35
CA TYR A 98 -6.95 0.19 29.38
C TYR A 98 -6.91 1.04 30.63
N VAL A 99 -8.02 1.06 31.36
CA VAL A 99 -8.10 1.60 32.72
C VAL A 99 -8.33 0.39 33.62
N ALA A 100 -7.36 0.06 34.45
CA ALA A 100 -7.39 -1.12 35.28
C ALA A 100 -8.45 -1.02 36.38
N THR A 101 -9.05 -2.16 36.68
CA THR A 101 -9.83 -2.37 37.90
C THR A 101 -8.90 -2.83 39.03
N ALA A 102 -9.36 -2.75 40.28
CA ALA A 102 -8.53 -3.11 41.44
C ALA A 102 -8.01 -4.55 41.34
N ASN A 103 -6.70 -4.72 41.46
CA ASN A 103 -5.99 -6.00 41.39
C ASN A 103 -6.12 -6.71 40.03
N GLN A 104 -6.24 -5.97 38.94
CA GLN A 104 -6.32 -6.54 37.60
C GLN A 104 -4.93 -6.90 37.04
N THR A 105 -4.78 -8.11 36.54
CA THR A 105 -3.56 -8.57 35.87
C THR A 105 -3.77 -8.86 34.39
N LEU A 106 -4.98 -9.25 33.98
CA LEU A 106 -5.28 -9.67 32.60
C LEU A 106 -5.98 -8.55 31.81
N PHE A 107 -5.47 -8.31 30.60
CA PHE A 107 -6.00 -7.38 29.62
C PHE A 107 -6.19 -8.13 28.29
N ASP A 108 -7.39 -8.66 28.06
CA ASP A 108 -7.78 -9.50 26.92
C ASP A 108 -9.09 -9.04 26.24
N SER A 109 -9.72 -8.01 26.78
CA SER A 109 -10.99 -7.48 26.33
C SER A 109 -10.81 -6.22 25.47
N SER A 110 -11.93 -5.62 25.07
CA SER A 110 -11.90 -4.35 24.36
C SER A 110 -11.28 -3.25 25.21
N ASP A 111 -10.43 -2.45 24.59
CA ASP A 111 -9.82 -1.27 25.21
C ASP A 111 -10.86 -0.17 25.50
N PHE A 112 -10.42 0.95 26.10
CA PHE A 112 -11.25 2.11 26.43
C PHE A 112 -12.02 2.67 25.21
N ASN A 113 -11.51 2.47 24.00
CA ASN A 113 -12.11 2.91 22.74
C ASN A 113 -12.87 1.79 22.02
N SER A 114 -13.21 0.71 22.71
CA SER A 114 -13.92 -0.46 22.16
C SER A 114 -13.17 -1.20 21.05
N ARG A 115 -11.83 -1.12 21.02
CA ARG A 115 -10.98 -1.87 20.07
C ARG A 115 -10.49 -3.15 20.73
N ILE A 116 -10.47 -4.25 19.98
CA ILE A 116 -9.90 -5.51 20.46
C ILE A 116 -8.39 -5.49 20.27
N LEU A 117 -7.64 -5.79 21.33
CA LEU A 117 -6.19 -5.90 21.27
C LEU A 117 -5.76 -6.94 20.24
N SER A 118 -4.87 -6.53 19.35
CA SER A 118 -4.22 -7.40 18.39
C SER A 118 -2.77 -6.97 18.23
N TYR A 119 -1.84 -7.92 18.28
CA TYR A 119 -0.41 -7.69 18.13
C TYR A 119 0.32 -8.93 17.59
N THR A 120 1.52 -8.75 17.05
CA THR A 120 2.45 -9.85 16.78
C THR A 120 3.20 -10.20 18.07
N ALA A 121 3.16 -11.46 18.50
CA ALA A 121 3.84 -11.91 19.71
C ALA A 121 5.33 -11.55 19.69
N GLY A 122 5.82 -10.92 20.76
CA GLY A 122 7.18 -10.40 20.87
C GLY A 122 7.39 -8.98 20.35
N ASP A 123 6.43 -8.39 19.63
CA ASP A 123 6.56 -7.05 19.04
C ASP A 123 5.62 -6.02 19.70
N ILE A 124 5.67 -5.90 21.04
CA ILE A 124 4.87 -4.91 21.79
C ILE A 124 5.67 -4.16 22.85
N ASP A 125 5.20 -2.96 23.20
CA ASP A 125 5.62 -2.25 24.40
C ASP A 125 4.42 -2.02 25.33
N VAL A 126 4.57 -2.38 26.61
CA VAL A 126 3.54 -2.19 27.64
C VAL A 126 3.98 -1.10 28.60
N PHE A 127 3.07 -0.18 28.92
CA PHE A 127 3.30 0.92 29.84
C PHE A 127 2.25 0.89 30.95
N LEU A 128 2.67 1.10 32.18
CA LEU A 128 1.81 1.31 33.35
C LEU A 128 2.02 2.75 33.84
N ASN A 129 0.97 3.58 33.80
CA ASN A 129 1.00 5.00 34.20
C ASN A 129 2.14 5.80 33.52
N GLY A 130 2.43 5.46 32.25
CA GLY A 130 3.47 6.10 31.45
C GLY A 130 4.88 5.53 31.60
N VAL A 131 5.10 4.57 32.52
CA VAL A 131 6.39 3.87 32.66
C VAL A 131 6.38 2.61 31.81
N ARG A 132 7.38 2.44 30.94
CA ARG A 132 7.56 1.21 30.14
C ARG A 132 7.96 0.06 31.07
N LEU A 133 7.27 -1.06 30.97
CA LEU A 133 7.56 -2.29 31.71
C LEU A 133 8.65 -3.09 31.00
N ASP A 134 9.42 -3.85 31.78
CA ASP A 134 10.35 -4.85 31.23
C ASP A 134 9.59 -6.08 30.72
N GLU A 135 10.17 -6.84 29.80
CA GLU A 135 9.58 -8.09 29.30
C GLU A 135 9.38 -9.12 30.41
N THR A 136 10.12 -9.05 31.52
CA THR A 136 9.89 -9.92 32.69
C THR A 136 8.65 -9.54 33.51
N ASP A 137 8.14 -8.31 33.37
CA ASP A 137 7.03 -7.79 34.18
C ASP A 137 5.65 -8.07 33.56
N PHE A 138 5.61 -8.68 32.38
CA PHE A 138 4.36 -9.08 31.73
C PHE A 138 4.54 -10.31 30.83
N THR A 139 3.44 -10.94 30.41
CA THR A 139 3.39 -12.03 29.43
C THR A 139 2.44 -11.68 28.30
N ALA A 140 2.94 -11.77 27.06
CA ALA A 140 2.20 -11.40 25.84
C ALA A 140 2.60 -12.27 24.64
N THR A 141 2.14 -13.53 24.63
CA THR A 141 2.62 -14.55 23.68
C THR A 141 1.57 -15.00 22.66
N ASN A 142 0.31 -14.58 22.81
CA ASN A 142 -0.81 -15.09 22.01
C ASN A 142 -1.32 -14.09 20.95
N GLY A 143 -0.84 -12.85 20.98
CA GLY A 143 -1.24 -11.81 20.02
C GLY A 143 -2.56 -11.09 20.36
N THR A 144 -3.24 -11.44 21.46
CA THR A 144 -4.57 -10.90 21.80
C THR A 144 -4.75 -10.50 23.26
N SER A 145 -3.86 -10.90 24.18
CA SER A 145 -3.92 -10.49 25.59
C SER A 145 -2.56 -10.16 26.17
N VAL A 146 -2.54 -9.33 27.20
CA VAL A 146 -1.37 -9.08 28.06
C VAL A 146 -1.72 -9.45 29.50
N THR A 147 -0.82 -10.14 30.18
CA THR A 147 -0.94 -10.43 31.62
C THR A 147 0.24 -9.82 32.38
N LEU A 148 -0.02 -8.93 33.33
CA LEU A 148 1.01 -8.34 34.18
C LEU A 148 1.45 -9.32 35.26
N ALA A 149 2.75 -9.30 35.60
CA ALA A 149 3.31 -10.10 36.70
C ALA A 149 2.88 -9.55 38.08
N SER A 150 2.70 -8.23 38.18
CA SER A 150 2.10 -7.56 39.34
C SER A 150 0.74 -6.99 38.98
N ALA A 151 -0.22 -7.10 39.89
CA ALA A 151 -1.55 -6.55 39.67
C ALA A 151 -1.52 -5.02 39.63
N ALA A 152 -2.29 -4.43 38.70
CA ALA A 152 -2.52 -3.00 38.64
C ALA A 152 -3.63 -2.59 39.62
N ASP A 153 -3.52 -1.37 40.13
CA ASP A 153 -4.51 -0.78 41.02
C ASP A 153 -5.67 -0.16 40.23
N SER A 154 -6.76 0.13 40.94
CA SER A 154 -7.92 0.77 40.31
C SER A 154 -7.55 2.14 39.75
N ASN A 155 -7.93 2.39 38.50
CA ASN A 155 -7.65 3.60 37.72
C ASN A 155 -6.22 3.74 37.19
N ASP A 156 -5.37 2.72 37.36
CA ASP A 156 -4.10 2.68 36.64
C ASP A 156 -4.35 2.65 35.13
N GLU A 157 -3.55 3.41 34.39
CA GLU A 157 -3.59 3.43 32.92
C GLU A 157 -2.57 2.45 32.36
N ILE A 158 -3.07 1.48 31.58
CA ILE A 158 -2.21 0.62 30.77
C ILE A 158 -2.26 1.07 29.33
N ILE A 159 -1.10 1.40 28.76
CA ILE A 159 -0.96 1.63 27.32
C ILE A 159 -0.19 0.47 26.70
N ILE A 160 -0.76 -0.15 25.68
CA ILE A 160 -0.09 -1.20 24.90
C ILE A 160 0.16 -0.64 23.51
N SER A 161 1.43 -0.42 23.17
CA SER A 161 1.85 -0.12 21.80
C SER A 161 2.12 -1.43 21.08
N ALA A 162 1.13 -1.87 20.32
CA ALA A 162 1.11 -3.14 19.61
C ALA A 162 1.63 -2.97 18.19
N ASN A 163 2.64 -3.75 17.79
CA ASN A 163 3.02 -3.84 16.38
C ASN A 163 2.42 -5.09 15.75
N ASN A 164 1.97 -4.96 14.50
CA ASN A 164 1.45 -6.08 13.73
C ASN A 164 2.31 -6.31 12.50
N THR A 165 2.59 -7.57 12.19
CA THR A 165 3.12 -7.98 10.90
C THR A 165 2.04 -7.69 9.85
N VAL A 166 2.33 -6.79 8.92
CA VAL A 166 1.40 -6.47 7.83
C VAL A 166 1.27 -7.71 6.94
N GLN A 167 0.10 -8.34 6.93
CA GLN A 167 -0.28 -9.20 5.83
C GLN A 167 -0.62 -8.28 4.66
N LEU A 168 0.13 -8.41 3.56
CA LEU A 168 -0.19 -7.69 2.34
C LEU A 168 -1.44 -8.35 1.75
N ALA A 169 -2.52 -7.59 1.57
CA ALA A 169 -3.61 -8.02 0.72
C ALA A 169 -3.07 -8.20 -0.71
N ASP A 170 -3.62 -9.18 -1.44
CA ASP A 170 -3.34 -9.37 -2.87
C ASP A 170 -1.93 -9.83 -3.25
N VAL A 171 -1.26 -10.62 -2.40
CA VAL A 171 -0.03 -11.34 -2.74
C VAL A 171 -0.26 -12.85 -2.87
N VAL A 172 0.54 -13.51 -3.71
CA VAL A 172 0.63 -14.98 -3.74
C VAL A 172 1.79 -15.39 -2.84
N PRO A 173 1.57 -16.21 -1.78
CA PRO A 173 2.63 -16.66 -0.89
C PRO A 173 3.73 -17.45 -1.62
N ALA A 174 4.96 -17.40 -1.09
CA ALA A 174 6.07 -18.20 -1.60
C ALA A 174 5.85 -19.72 -1.44
N SER A 175 4.96 -20.13 -0.53
CA SER A 175 4.50 -21.52 -0.35
C SER A 175 3.46 -21.94 -1.39
N GLY A 176 3.01 -21.04 -2.26
CA GLY A 176 2.02 -21.28 -3.31
C GLY A 176 0.68 -20.57 -3.08
N GLY A 177 -0.13 -20.48 -4.14
CA GLY A 177 -1.46 -19.88 -4.15
C GLY A 177 -2.05 -19.77 -5.56
N THR A 178 -3.21 -19.12 -5.70
CA THR A 178 -3.96 -18.98 -6.96
C THR A 178 -4.18 -17.51 -7.31
N PHE A 179 -4.00 -17.13 -8.58
CA PHE A 179 -4.49 -15.86 -9.10
C PHE A 179 -5.95 -16.01 -9.55
N GLY A 180 -6.86 -15.19 -9.01
CA GLY A 180 -8.30 -15.26 -9.35
C GLY A 180 -8.67 -14.61 -10.69
N GLY A 181 -7.78 -13.80 -11.27
CA GLY A 181 -7.97 -13.09 -12.53
C GLY A 181 -6.98 -13.51 -13.62
N ASN A 182 -7.09 -12.89 -14.79
CA ASN A 182 -6.16 -13.10 -15.89
C ASN A 182 -4.76 -12.59 -15.52
N VAL A 183 -3.73 -13.40 -15.79
CA VAL A 183 -2.32 -13.02 -15.59
C VAL A 183 -1.69 -12.79 -16.96
N ALA A 184 -1.22 -11.57 -17.22
CA ALA A 184 -0.42 -11.26 -18.41
C ALA A 184 1.07 -11.46 -18.10
N MET A 185 1.78 -12.22 -18.94
CA MET A 185 3.21 -12.50 -18.77
C MET A 185 3.95 -12.02 -20.03
N ASN A 186 4.82 -11.01 -19.89
CA ASN A 186 5.60 -10.45 -21.01
C ASN A 186 6.92 -11.19 -21.30
N GLY A 187 7.13 -12.35 -20.67
CA GLY A 187 8.33 -13.18 -20.81
C GLY A 187 8.04 -14.67 -20.63
N THR A 188 9.08 -15.50 -20.56
CA THR A 188 8.95 -16.95 -20.41
C THR A 188 8.49 -17.34 -19.00
N LEU A 189 7.39 -18.08 -18.89
CA LEU A 189 7.00 -18.75 -17.65
C LEU A 189 7.78 -20.06 -17.51
N THR A 190 8.55 -20.20 -16.42
CA THR A 190 9.22 -21.46 -16.04
C THR A 190 8.51 -22.07 -14.83
N MET A 191 7.99 -23.28 -14.96
CA MET A 191 7.31 -24.00 -13.87
C MET A 191 8.16 -25.20 -13.43
N ASN A 192 8.43 -25.32 -12.12
CA ASN A 192 9.13 -26.47 -11.55
C ASN A 192 8.09 -27.48 -11.01
N GLY A 193 7.50 -28.28 -11.90
CA GLY A 193 6.43 -29.26 -11.59
C GLY A 193 5.87 -29.93 -12.86
N THR A 194 5.19 -31.07 -12.70
CA THR A 194 4.89 -32.03 -13.79
C THR A 194 3.71 -31.68 -14.71
N THR A 195 3.17 -30.46 -14.71
CA THR A 195 2.03 -30.11 -15.58
C THR A 195 2.19 -28.73 -16.23
N PRO A 196 2.51 -28.63 -17.54
CA PRO A 196 2.58 -27.35 -18.23
C PRO A 196 1.17 -26.82 -18.61
N PHE A 197 1.11 -25.50 -18.76
CA PHE A 197 -0.05 -24.66 -19.11
C PHE A 197 -0.97 -25.25 -20.19
N ILE A 198 -2.28 -25.26 -19.91
CA ILE A 198 -3.36 -25.71 -20.79
C ILE A 198 -3.98 -24.48 -21.48
N LYS A 199 -4.20 -24.57 -22.79
CA LYS A 199 -4.78 -23.59 -23.75
C LYS A 199 -3.78 -22.64 -24.37
N SER A 200 -3.40 -22.98 -25.59
CA SER A 200 -3.05 -21.96 -26.56
C SER A 200 -3.91 -22.15 -27.79
N LYS A 201 -4.73 -21.15 -28.11
CA LYS A 201 -5.27 -20.96 -29.46
C LYS A 201 -4.10 -20.44 -30.30
N SER A 202 -3.10 -21.27 -30.59
CA SER A 202 -1.86 -20.80 -31.24
C SER A 202 -1.69 -21.42 -32.61
N ASN A 203 -1.78 -20.55 -33.58
CA ASN A 203 -1.00 -20.67 -34.80
C ASN A 203 0.47 -20.67 -34.40
N LEU A 204 1.25 -21.65 -34.86
CA LEU A 204 2.68 -21.68 -34.65
C LEU A 204 3.37 -20.79 -35.70
N SER A 205 3.91 -19.66 -35.27
CA SER A 205 4.56 -18.67 -36.14
C SER A 205 6.09 -18.71 -36.13
N THR A 206 6.69 -19.56 -35.28
CA THR A 206 8.14 -19.80 -35.20
C THR A 206 8.43 -21.27 -34.91
N ASN A 207 9.61 -21.76 -35.28
CA ASN A 207 9.98 -23.16 -35.05
C ASN A 207 9.86 -23.53 -33.57
N HIS A 208 9.24 -24.68 -33.29
CA HIS A 208 9.02 -25.16 -31.92
C HIS A 208 9.33 -26.65 -31.81
N SER A 209 9.95 -27.02 -30.70
CA SER A 209 10.27 -28.41 -30.38
C SER A 209 9.64 -28.80 -29.04
N ILE A 210 8.96 -29.93 -29.04
CA ILE A 210 8.49 -30.58 -27.82
C ILE A 210 9.55 -31.60 -27.40
N THR A 211 10.25 -31.30 -26.31
CA THR A 211 11.27 -32.17 -25.73
C THR A 211 10.68 -33.44 -25.15
N ALA A 212 11.45 -34.53 -25.15
CA ALA A 212 11.07 -35.80 -24.52
C ALA A 212 10.63 -35.63 -23.06
N GLY A 213 9.60 -36.38 -22.63
CA GLY A 213 9.05 -36.32 -21.27
C GLY A 213 7.98 -35.25 -21.04
N PHE A 214 7.68 -34.43 -22.06
CA PHE A 214 6.63 -33.42 -22.00
C PHE A 214 5.40 -33.80 -22.83
N ASN A 215 4.22 -33.42 -22.34
CA ASN A 215 2.95 -33.54 -23.04
C ASN A 215 2.44 -32.13 -23.38
N ASN A 216 2.04 -31.92 -24.63
CA ASN A 216 1.40 -30.68 -25.08
C ASN A 216 -0.04 -30.95 -25.50
N MET A 217 -0.93 -30.01 -25.21
CA MET A 217 -2.34 -30.10 -25.59
C MET A 217 -2.78 -28.82 -26.29
N VAL A 218 -3.32 -28.96 -27.49
CA VAL A 218 -3.95 -27.88 -28.25
C VAL A 218 -5.46 -28.12 -28.24
N ILE A 219 -6.23 -27.08 -27.96
CA ILE A 219 -7.71 -27.16 -27.97
C ILE A 219 -8.21 -26.17 -29.01
N GLY A 220 -8.94 -26.67 -30.00
CA GLY A 220 -9.43 -25.90 -31.14
C GLY A 220 -8.48 -25.86 -32.34
N PRO A 221 -8.69 -24.93 -33.31
CA PRO A 221 -7.91 -24.88 -34.54
C PRO A 221 -6.42 -24.70 -34.25
N PHE A 222 -5.62 -25.59 -34.83
CA PHE A 222 -4.16 -25.56 -34.77
C PHE A 222 -3.61 -25.35 -36.18
N THR A 223 -2.85 -24.27 -36.40
CA THR A 223 -2.17 -24.03 -37.67
C THR A 223 -0.68 -23.87 -37.44
N ILE A 224 0.10 -24.18 -38.46
CA ILE A 224 1.55 -23.96 -38.50
C ILE A 224 1.80 -23.05 -39.71
N ASP A 225 2.46 -21.91 -39.52
CA ASP A 225 2.74 -20.97 -40.60
C ASP A 225 3.70 -21.60 -41.63
N SER A 226 3.65 -21.11 -42.87
CA SER A 226 4.57 -21.57 -43.92
C SER A 226 6.02 -21.39 -43.48
N ALA A 227 6.87 -22.39 -43.77
CA ALA A 227 8.28 -22.46 -43.35
C ALA A 227 8.52 -22.59 -41.83
N VAL A 228 7.48 -22.86 -41.03
CA VAL A 228 7.63 -23.18 -39.60
C VAL A 228 7.61 -24.70 -39.37
N THR A 229 8.51 -25.16 -38.50
CA THR A 229 8.64 -26.58 -38.13
C THR A 229 8.18 -26.82 -36.69
N LEU A 230 7.30 -27.81 -36.51
CA LEU A 230 7.01 -28.42 -35.21
C LEU A 230 7.77 -29.74 -35.11
N THR A 231 8.72 -29.82 -34.17
CA THR A 231 9.45 -31.06 -33.86
C THR A 231 8.86 -31.70 -32.62
N ILE A 232 8.58 -33.00 -32.66
CA ILE A 232 8.13 -33.78 -31.51
C ILE A 232 9.19 -34.85 -31.27
N ASP A 233 9.96 -34.71 -30.18
CA ASP A 233 11.01 -35.65 -29.84
C ASP A 233 10.42 -37.01 -29.45
N SER A 234 11.21 -38.07 -29.62
CA SER A 234 10.82 -39.41 -29.16
C SER A 234 10.54 -39.39 -27.65
N GLY A 235 9.36 -39.87 -27.24
CA GLY A 235 8.92 -39.85 -25.84
C GLY A 235 8.20 -38.55 -25.41
N ALA A 236 7.91 -37.65 -26.34
CA ALA A 236 6.96 -36.56 -26.16
C ALA A 236 5.56 -36.91 -26.70
N THR A 237 4.54 -36.17 -26.27
CA THR A 237 3.20 -36.27 -26.87
C THR A 237 2.62 -34.89 -27.22
N LEU A 238 1.82 -34.87 -28.30
CA LEU A 238 0.96 -33.76 -28.68
C LEU A 238 -0.45 -34.28 -28.86
N THR A 239 -1.39 -33.74 -28.10
CA THR A 239 -2.82 -34.05 -28.18
C THR A 239 -3.55 -32.84 -28.74
N ILE A 240 -4.30 -33.01 -29.82
CA ILE A 240 -5.13 -31.95 -30.42
C ILE A 240 -6.59 -32.36 -30.19
N VAL A 241 -7.36 -31.50 -29.52
CA VAL A 241 -8.77 -31.71 -29.16
C VAL A 241 -9.68 -30.69 -29.83
#